data_AF-A0A920NPM4-F1
#
_entry.id   AF-A0A920NPM4-F1
#
_cell.length_a   1.000
_cell.length_b   1.000
_cell.length_c   1.000
_cell.angle_alpha   90.00
_cell.angle_beta   90.00
_cell.angle_gamma   90.00
#
_symmetry.space_group_name_H-M   'P 1'
#
loop_
_entity.id
_entity.type
_entity.pdbx_description
1 polymer ?
#
loop_
_entity_poly.entity_id
_entity_poly.type
_entity_poly.pdbx_seq_one_letter_code
_entity_poly.pdbx_strand_id
1 'polypeptide(L)' 'MISHGKGAKIWDVDGNEFIDYRLGWGPIILGHADDRVNDAVSAAIQNGTTFAATTEMEVEVAEKLVL' A
#
# COMPACT_ATOMS: atom_id res chain seq x y z
N MET A 1 -13.33 -12.49 10.82
CA MET A 1 -11.94 -11.98 10.63
C MET A 1 -11.74 -11.75 9.15
N ILE A 2 -11.02 -10.70 8.73
CA ILE A 2 -10.73 -10.45 7.30
C ILE A 2 -9.58 -11.36 6.85
N SER A 3 -9.72 -12.00 5.68
CA SER A 3 -8.71 -12.87 5.09
C SER A 3 -7.81 -12.12 4.09
N HIS A 4 -8.41 -11.33 3.19
CA HIS A 4 -7.69 -10.55 2.18
C HIS A 4 -8.55 -9.40 1.64
N GLY A 5 -7.94 -8.53 0.83
CA GLY A 5 -8.61 -7.46 0.10
C GLY A 5 -7.95 -7.20 -1.26
N LYS A 6 -8.73 -6.68 -2.21
CA LYS A 6 -8.30 -6.33 -3.57
C LYS A 6 -9.21 -5.24 -4.12
N GLY A 7 -8.63 -4.14 -4.61
CA GLY A 7 -9.38 -2.96 -5.03
C GLY A 7 -10.27 -2.45 -3.89
N ALA A 8 -11.54 -2.16 -4.20
CA ALA A 8 -12.50 -1.68 -3.21
C ALA A 8 -13.14 -2.78 -2.34
N LYS A 9 -12.63 -4.01 -2.37
CA LYS A 9 -13.28 -5.18 -1.76
C LYS A 9 -12.41 -5.84 -0.70
N ILE A 10 -13.08 -6.42 0.30
CA ILE A 10 -12.49 -7.29 1.33
C ILE A 10 -13.29 -8.57 1.45
N TRP A 11 -12.62 -9.65 1.85
CA TRP A 11 -13.24 -10.94 2.14
C TRP A 11 -12.96 -11.34 3.57
N ASP A 12 -13.96 -11.94 4.25
CA ASP A 12 -13.71 -12.61 5.52
C ASP A 12 -13.12 -14.02 5.33
N VAL A 13 -12.87 -14.71 6.45
CA VAL A 13 -12.32 -16.07 6.46
C VAL A 13 -13.33 -17.14 5.99
N ASP A 14 -14.61 -16.80 5.96
CA ASP A 14 -15.69 -17.68 5.50
C ASP A 14 -15.99 -17.48 4.00
N GLY A 15 -15.30 -16.51 3.36
CA GLY A 15 -15.42 -16.21 1.93
C GLY A 15 -16.49 -15.17 1.59
N ASN A 16 -17.12 -14.51 2.57
CA ASN A 16 -18.07 -13.44 2.30
C ASN A 16 -17.34 -12.20 1.78
N GLU A 17 -17.84 -11.61 0.70
CA GLU A 17 -17.31 -10.41 0.07
C GLU A 17 -18.05 -9.16 0.54
N PHE A 18 -17.29 -8.08 0.80
CA PHE A 18 -17.82 -6.78 1.18
C PHE A 18 -17.14 -5.66 0.39
N ILE A 19 -17.88 -4.59 0.11
CA ILE A 19 -17.30 -3.31 -0.34
C ILE A 19 -16.72 -2.61 0.90
N ASP A 20 -15.44 -2.25 0.86
CA ASP A 20 -14.77 -1.56 1.96
C ASP A 20 -14.90 -0.04 1.85
N TYR A 21 -15.86 0.51 2.60
CA TYR A 21 -16.03 1.95 2.74
C TYR A 21 -15.09 2.58 3.80
N ARG A 22 -14.37 1.79 4.59
CA ARG A 22 -13.48 2.32 5.63
C ARG A 22 -12.11 2.70 5.06
N LEU A 23 -11.64 2.01 4.02
CA LEU A 23 -10.38 2.29 3.33
C LEU A 23 -9.18 2.37 4.30
N GLY A 24 -9.17 1.49 5.31
CA GLY A 24 -8.15 1.51 6.36
C GLY A 24 -8.12 2.80 7.20
N TRP A 25 -9.24 3.54 7.26
CA TRP A 25 -9.35 4.89 7.81
C TRP A 25 -8.68 6.00 6.96
N GLY A 26 -8.56 5.78 5.65
CA GLY A 26 -7.98 6.74 4.69
C GLY A 26 -6.78 6.26 3.85
N PRO A 27 -5.75 5.57 4.39
CA PRO A 27 -4.52 5.28 3.65
C PRO A 27 -4.71 4.35 2.45
N ILE A 28 -5.82 3.59 2.40
CA ILE A 28 -6.10 2.66 1.30
C ILE A 28 -6.94 3.36 0.21
N ILE A 29 -6.60 4.61 -0.13
CA ILE A 29 -7.35 5.42 -1.09
C ILE A 29 -7.31 4.86 -2.52
N LEU A 30 -6.27 4.09 -2.86
CA LEU A 30 -6.14 3.39 -4.15
C LEU A 30 -6.80 1.99 -4.15
N GLY A 31 -7.40 1.57 -3.03
CA GLY A 31 -7.89 0.22 -2.83
C GLY A 31 -6.81 -0.74 -2.35
N HIS A 32 -7.25 -1.89 -1.83
CA HIS A 32 -6.40 -2.94 -1.28
C HIS A 32 -5.56 -3.59 -2.39
N ALA A 33 -4.29 -3.86 -2.10
CA ALA A 33 -3.38 -4.56 -3.02
C ALA A 33 -3.39 -4.00 -4.46
N ASP A 34 -3.30 -2.67 -4.61
CA ASP A 34 -3.08 -2.04 -5.92
C ASP A 34 -1.76 -2.56 -6.52
N ASP A 35 -1.81 -3.09 -7.74
CA ASP A 35 -0.67 -3.79 -8.33
C ASP A 35 0.54 -2.86 -8.53
N ARG A 36 0.29 -1.57 -8.84
CA ARG A 36 1.38 -0.59 -9.03
C ARG A 36 2.11 -0.33 -7.71
N VAL A 37 1.37 -0.24 -6.60
CA VAL A 37 1.95 -0.04 -5.26
C VAL A 37 2.69 -1.30 -4.82
N ASN A 38 2.07 -2.47 -4.96
CA ASN A 38 2.68 -3.74 -4.57
C ASN A 38 3.97 -4.04 -5.35
N ASP A 39 3.97 -3.80 -6.67
CA ASP A 39 5.14 -4.02 -7.52
C ASP A 39 6.29 -3.07 -7.12
N ALA A 40 5.98 -1.79 -6.93
CA ALA A 40 6.98 -0.80 -6.51
C ALA A 40 7.58 -1.12 -5.13
N VAL A 41 6.75 -1.47 -4.15
CA VAL A 41 7.20 -1.84 -2.79
C VAL A 41 8.00 -3.14 -2.83
N SER A 42 7.55 -4.15 -3.58
CA SER A 42 8.23 -5.44 -3.68
C SER A 42 9.62 -5.29 -4.31
N ALA A 43 9.74 -4.48 -5.36
CA ALA A 43 11.02 -4.15 -5.98
C ALA A 43 11.94 -3.36 -5.03
N ALA A 44 11.40 -2.36 -4.32
CA ALA A 44 12.17 -1.58 -3.36
C ALA A 44 12.75 -2.44 -2.22
N ILE A 45 11.96 -3.39 -1.69
CA ILE A 45 12.40 -4.28 -0.60
C ILE A 45 13.57 -5.18 -1.03
N GLN A 46 13.71 -5.51 -2.32
CA GLN A 46 14.87 -6.29 -2.79
C GLN A 46 16.21 -5.58 -2.57
N ASN A 47 16.20 -4.24 -2.51
CA ASN A 47 17.40 -3.45 -2.27
C ASN A 47 17.69 -3.24 -0.77
N GLY A 48 16.82 -3.75 0.11
CA GLY A 48 16.83 -3.48 1.54
C GLY A 48 16.00 -2.24 1.91
N THR A 49 15.61 -2.16 3.18
CA THR A 49 14.81 -1.06 3.72
C THR A 49 15.38 -0.60 5.05
N THR A 50 15.07 0.63 5.48
CA THR A 50 15.40 1.14 6.82
C THR A 50 16.91 1.15 7.09
N PHE A 51 17.66 1.88 6.26
CA PHE A 51 19.13 1.96 6.34
C PHE A 51 19.65 2.86 7.48
N ALA A 52 18.77 3.55 8.21
CA ALA A 52 19.13 4.60 9.16
C ALA A 52 20.07 5.69 8.56
N ALA A 53 19.98 5.88 7.25
CA ALA A 53 20.72 6.85 6.46
C ALA A 53 19.84 7.35 5.30
N THR A 54 20.14 8.54 4.79
CA THR A 54 19.35 9.18 3.73
C THR A 54 19.48 8.45 2.39
N THR A 55 18.37 8.35 1.64
CA THR A 55 18.34 7.79 0.29
C THR A 55 17.82 8.78 -0.75
N GLU A 56 18.18 8.60 -2.02
CA GLU A 56 17.66 9.43 -3.12
C GLU A 56 16.12 9.36 -3.22
N MET A 57 15.52 8.22 -2.88
CA MET A 57 14.07 8.03 -2.91
C MET A 57 13.35 8.93 -1.89
N GLU A 58 13.95 9.20 -0.74
CA GLU A 58 13.39 10.14 0.24
C GLU A 58 13.38 11.58 -0.29
N VAL A 59 14.44 11.97 -1.02
CA VAL A 59 14.54 13.29 -1.66
C VAL A 59 13.47 13.43 -2.74
N GLU A 60 13.32 12.43 -3.62
CA GLU A 60 12.31 12.44 -4.68
C GLU A 60 10.87 12.55 -4.12
N VAL A 61 10.57 11.84 -3.03
CA VAL A 61 9.26 11.95 -2.37
C VAL A 61 9.07 13.32 -1.74
N ALA A 62 10.09 13.88 -1.09
CA ALA A 62 10.02 15.22 -0.50
C ALA A 62 9.71 16.28 -1.56
N GLU A 63 10.37 16.22 -2.72
CA GLU A 63 10.12 17.13 -3.86
C GLU A 63 8.67 17.03 -4.37
N LYS A 64 8.10 15.83 -4.45
CA LYS A 64 6.70 15.62 -4.87
C LYS A 64 5.65 16.15 -3.87
N LEU A 65 6.01 16.36 -2.60
CA LEU A 65 5.08 16.82 -1.57
C LEU A 65 5.04 18.35 -1.45
N VAL A 66 6.13 19.03 -1.80
CA VAL A 66 6.27 20.49 -1.66
C VAL A 66 6.03 21.25 -2.96
N LEU A 67 5.95 20.55 -4.09
CA LEU A 67 5.61 21.07 -5.42
C LEU A 67 4.18 20.67 -5.80
#